data_AF-A0AAU7NS53-F1
#
_entry.id   AF-A0AAU7NS53-F1
#
_cell.length_a   1.000
_cell.length_b   1.000
_cell.length_c   1.000
_cell.angle_alpha   90.00
_cell.angle_beta   90.00
_cell.angle_gamma   90.00
#
_symmetry.space_group_name_H-M   'P 1'
#
loop_
_entity.id
_entity.type
_entity.pdbx_description
1 polymer ?
#
loop_
_entity_poly.entity_id
_entity_poly.type
_entity_poly.pdbx_seq_one_letter_code
_entity_poly.pdbx_strand_id
1 'polypeptide(L)'
;MSALHEAMFYQSIGAERVLCTLCPHDCRIGPGGRGACGVRYNHGGKLYTLVYDKVVARNVEPVEKKPLFHFHPGSIAYSIATVGCNLRCAYCQNWTISQWPKEHLPTQLEASGQEEEIEPVCPQLNRLETAVPGERVSPEQIVDAAVRCGASSIAYTFTEPTIFFELAYETAKLARSKGLKNIFVTSGYINEAPLRELSAVLDAVNIDLKFFQEKSYRHISRVRMQPILEAIRLYHQLGVWVEVTTLIIPGVNDSASELRDIAGFICALSPDIPWHVSQFYPAHRMSDVPVTPVKTLELAVDIGQQAGLRYVYQGNVPGGGGENSRCHYCGGILIERYGFHVLANRIVDGRCPQCDTQVAGIAMSA
;
A
#
# COMPACT_ATOMS: atom_id res chain seq x y z
N MET A 1 25.93 6.29 -11.82
CA MET A 1 25.12 7.48 -11.51
C MET A 1 23.92 7.44 -12.46
N SER A 2 22.69 7.14 -11.99
CA SER A 2 21.59 6.79 -12.89
C SER A 2 20.87 8.02 -13.43
N ALA A 3 20.73 8.09 -14.75
CA ALA A 3 19.91 9.06 -15.47
C ALA A 3 18.47 9.11 -14.93
N LEU A 4 17.76 10.22 -15.18
CA LEU A 4 16.33 10.31 -14.92
C LEU A 4 15.60 9.13 -15.59
N HIS A 5 14.75 8.45 -14.82
CA HIS A 5 13.96 7.33 -15.32
C HIS A 5 12.60 7.84 -15.82
N GLU A 6 12.34 7.65 -17.11
CA GLU A 6 11.09 8.08 -17.76
C GLU A 6 9.90 7.29 -17.17
N ALA A 7 8.81 7.99 -16.85
CA ALA A 7 7.63 7.40 -16.25
C ALA A 7 6.82 6.61 -17.28
N MET A 8 6.21 5.49 -16.86
CA MET A 8 5.49 4.61 -17.80
C MET A 8 4.08 5.12 -18.18
N PHE A 9 3.39 5.82 -17.28
CA PHE A 9 1.96 6.14 -17.44
C PHE A 9 1.70 7.63 -17.56
N TYR A 10 1.87 8.15 -18.78
CA TYR A 10 1.49 9.52 -19.13
C TYR A 10 1.21 9.68 -20.62
N GLN A 11 0.60 10.80 -20.99
CA GLN A 11 0.36 11.21 -22.37
C GLN A 11 0.89 12.63 -22.59
N SER A 12 1.46 12.92 -23.76
CA SER A 12 1.71 14.31 -24.15
C SER A 12 0.38 15.00 -24.46
N ILE A 13 0.21 16.24 -23.98
CA ILE A 13 -0.98 17.06 -24.25
C ILE A 13 -0.64 18.39 -24.92
N GLY A 14 0.53 18.46 -25.57
CA GLY A 14 1.02 19.62 -26.33
C GLY A 14 1.71 20.70 -25.47
N ALA A 15 2.46 21.60 -26.12
CA ALA A 15 3.21 22.69 -25.48
C ALA A 15 4.08 22.22 -24.30
N GLU A 16 4.79 21.11 -24.50
CA GLU A 16 5.63 20.44 -23.47
C GLU A 16 4.89 20.05 -22.19
N ARG A 17 3.56 19.95 -22.23
CA ARG A 17 2.74 19.51 -21.11
C ARG A 17 2.46 18.02 -21.21
N VAL A 18 2.30 17.39 -20.05
CA VAL A 18 1.93 15.97 -19.95
C VAL A 18 0.70 15.78 -19.07
N LEU A 19 -0.09 14.76 -19.37
CA LEU A 19 -1.13 14.21 -18.51
C LEU A 19 -0.59 12.93 -17.87
N CYS A 20 -0.29 12.97 -16.57
CA CYS A 20 0.10 11.77 -15.82
C CYS A 20 -1.15 10.94 -15.50
N THR A 21 -1.21 9.71 -16.00
CA THR A 21 -2.35 8.79 -15.87
C THR A 21 -2.08 7.66 -14.89
N LEU A 22 -1.04 7.77 -14.07
CA LEU A 22 -0.65 6.75 -13.09
C LEU A 22 -1.71 6.55 -11.98
N CYS A 23 -2.35 7.63 -11.54
CA CYS A 23 -3.35 7.58 -10.49
C CYS A 23 -4.49 8.59 -10.76
N PRO A 24 -5.64 8.45 -10.07
CA PRO A 24 -6.86 9.23 -10.35
C PRO A 24 -6.80 10.73 -10.01
N HIS A 25 -5.60 11.26 -9.77
CA HIS A 25 -5.36 12.71 -9.79
C HIS A 25 -5.26 13.25 -11.22
N ASP A 26 -4.93 12.41 -12.19
CA ASP A 26 -4.82 12.77 -13.62
C ASP A 26 -4.10 14.11 -13.83
N CYS A 27 -2.91 14.23 -13.22
CA CYS A 27 -2.21 15.51 -13.13
C CYS A 27 -1.81 16.02 -14.51
N ARG A 28 -2.25 17.23 -14.85
CA ARG A 28 -1.76 18.00 -16.00
C ARG A 28 -0.54 18.79 -15.57
N ILE A 29 0.65 18.37 -15.98
CA ILE A 29 1.92 18.88 -15.50
C ILE A 29 2.57 19.70 -16.63
N GLY A 30 2.77 20.99 -16.41
CA GLY A 30 3.51 21.86 -17.33
C GLY A 30 5.02 21.59 -17.31
N PRO A 31 5.78 22.11 -18.28
CA PRO A 31 7.24 21.99 -18.27
C PRO A 31 7.82 22.56 -16.97
N GLY A 32 8.74 21.81 -16.35
CA GLY A 32 9.29 22.16 -15.04
C GLY A 32 8.39 21.81 -13.85
N GLY A 33 7.14 21.44 -14.07
CA GLY A 33 6.17 21.16 -13.01
C GLY A 33 6.31 19.77 -12.39
N ARG A 34 5.63 19.56 -11.25
CA ARG A 34 5.48 18.25 -10.60
C ARG A 34 4.02 17.84 -10.37
N GLY A 35 3.77 16.53 -10.32
CA GLY A 35 2.47 15.96 -9.97
C GLY A 35 2.15 16.06 -8.48
N ALA A 36 0.90 15.75 -8.10
CA ALA A 36 0.40 15.86 -6.72
C ALA A 36 1.18 15.04 -5.68
N CYS A 37 1.82 13.94 -6.09
CA CYS A 37 2.67 13.12 -5.23
C CYS A 37 4.04 13.74 -4.94
N GLY A 38 4.45 14.74 -5.73
CA GLY A 38 5.72 15.46 -5.60
C GLY A 38 6.94 14.75 -6.21
N VAL A 39 6.79 13.53 -6.76
CA VAL A 39 7.92 12.76 -7.31
C VAL A 39 7.83 12.51 -8.81
N ARG A 40 6.77 13.01 -9.46
CA ARG A 40 6.59 12.94 -10.91
C ARG A 40 6.89 14.31 -11.49
N TYR A 41 7.90 14.41 -12.34
CA TYR A 41 8.47 15.66 -12.83
C TYR A 41 8.44 15.72 -14.35
N ASN A 42 7.97 16.82 -14.92
CA ASN A 42 7.95 17.02 -16.37
C ASN A 42 9.17 17.83 -16.83
N HIS A 43 9.96 17.27 -17.73
CA HIS A 43 11.09 17.91 -18.38
C HIS A 43 11.02 17.72 -19.90
N GLY A 44 10.97 18.83 -20.65
CA GLY A 44 10.94 18.80 -22.12
C GLY A 44 9.74 18.03 -22.70
N GLY A 45 8.59 18.04 -22.04
CA GLY A 45 7.40 17.31 -22.49
C GLY A 45 7.42 15.80 -22.21
N LYS A 46 8.39 15.32 -21.42
CA LYS A 46 8.48 13.95 -20.92
C LYS A 46 8.33 13.91 -19.42
N LEU A 47 7.63 12.89 -18.91
CA LEU A 47 7.45 12.70 -17.48
C LEU A 47 8.52 11.74 -16.93
N TYR A 48 9.11 12.08 -15.80
CA TYR A 48 10.12 11.28 -15.12
C TYR A 48 9.71 11.03 -13.67
N THR A 49 10.24 9.96 -13.08
CA THR A 49 10.17 9.72 -11.63
C THR A 49 11.47 10.15 -10.94
N LEU A 50 11.34 10.84 -9.81
CA LEU A 50 12.48 11.31 -9.01
C LEU A 50 12.96 10.28 -7.99
N VAL A 51 12.27 9.14 -7.88
CA VAL A 51 12.46 8.15 -6.82
C VAL A 51 12.72 6.74 -7.33
N TYR A 52 13.07 6.58 -8.61
CA TYR A 52 13.31 5.27 -9.20
C TYR A 52 14.36 4.44 -8.45
N ASP A 53 15.50 5.03 -8.08
CA ASP A 53 16.55 4.32 -7.34
C ASP A 53 16.65 4.77 -5.88
N LYS A 54 15.69 5.54 -5.35
CA LYS A 54 15.82 6.23 -4.06
C LYS A 54 15.00 5.57 -2.95
N VAL A 55 15.61 4.59 -2.29
CA VAL A 55 14.97 3.87 -1.18
C VAL A 55 15.27 4.55 0.15
N VAL A 56 14.22 4.89 0.91
CA VAL A 56 14.34 5.56 2.22
C VAL A 56 14.07 4.66 3.42
N ALA A 57 13.49 3.49 3.20
CA ALA A 57 13.24 2.50 4.24
C ALA A 57 13.38 1.09 3.68
N ARG A 58 14.03 0.21 4.45
CA ARG A 58 14.25 -1.21 4.13
C ARG A 58 14.14 -2.02 5.41
N ASN A 59 13.16 -2.91 5.51
CA ASN A 59 12.91 -3.68 6.73
C ASN A 59 12.61 -5.15 6.39
N VAL A 60 13.14 -6.08 7.19
CA VAL A 60 12.74 -7.50 7.14
C VAL A 60 11.74 -7.73 8.25
N GLU A 61 10.49 -8.03 7.90
CA GLU A 61 9.38 -8.09 8.86
C GLU A 61 8.45 -9.27 8.54
N PRO A 62 7.73 -9.82 9.52
CA PRO A 62 6.70 -10.82 9.27
C PRO A 62 5.64 -10.30 8.30
N VAL A 63 5.08 -11.19 7.47
CA VAL A 63 4.01 -10.86 6.53
C VAL A 63 2.76 -10.35 7.25
N GLU A 64 2.54 -10.78 8.49
CA GLU A 64 1.48 -10.31 9.38
C GLU A 64 1.54 -8.79 9.62
N LYS A 65 2.73 -8.18 9.56
CA LYS A 65 2.88 -6.72 9.70
C LYS A 65 2.44 -5.96 8.44
N LYS A 66 2.23 -6.66 7.31
CA LYS A 66 1.67 -6.12 6.06
C LYS A 66 0.14 -6.26 5.99
N PRO A 67 -0.50 -6.36 7.16
CA PRO A 67 -1.74 -7.10 7.43
C PRO A 67 -2.17 -8.09 6.35
N LEU A 68 -1.32 -9.08 6.09
CA LEU A 68 -1.61 -10.17 5.16
C LEU A 68 -1.64 -11.50 5.94
N PHE A 69 -2.77 -11.78 6.60
CA PHE A 69 -2.91 -12.93 7.50
C PHE A 69 -3.22 -14.22 6.75
N HIS A 70 -3.64 -14.12 5.49
CA HIS A 70 -4.02 -15.22 4.62
C HIS A 70 -3.12 -15.34 3.38
N PHE A 71 -1.86 -14.92 3.53
CA PHE A 71 -0.85 -15.00 2.49
C PHE A 71 0.50 -15.41 3.10
N HIS A 72 0.89 -16.66 2.90
CA HIS A 72 2.11 -17.25 3.48
C HIS A 72 2.29 -16.97 4.99
N PRO A 73 1.33 -17.34 5.86
CA PRO A 73 1.38 -17.01 7.29
C PRO A 73 2.69 -17.46 7.95
N GLY A 74 3.30 -16.58 8.77
CA GLY A 74 4.56 -16.82 9.48
C GLY A 74 5.82 -16.61 8.63
N SER A 75 5.68 -16.35 7.33
CA SER A 75 6.81 -15.98 6.47
C SER A 75 7.27 -14.54 6.72
N ILE A 76 8.46 -14.20 6.21
CA ILE A 76 9.00 -12.84 6.27
C ILE A 76 8.99 -12.18 4.89
N ALA A 77 8.74 -10.87 4.89
CA ALA A 77 8.72 -10.00 3.73
C ALA A 77 9.86 -8.97 3.80
N TYR A 78 10.56 -8.78 2.67
CA TYR A 78 11.51 -7.71 2.48
C TYR A 78 10.79 -6.42 2.07
N SER A 79 10.66 -5.48 2.99
CA SER A 79 9.87 -4.27 2.78
C SER A 79 10.72 -3.11 2.30
N ILE A 80 10.24 -2.36 1.30
CA ILE A 80 10.88 -1.14 0.81
C ILE A 80 9.90 0.02 0.67
N ALA A 81 10.42 1.25 0.71
CA ALA A 81 9.67 2.47 0.39
C ALA A 81 10.56 3.57 -0.17
N THR A 82 9.93 4.50 -0.90
CA THR A 82 10.52 5.79 -1.30
C THR A 82 9.79 6.95 -0.63
N VAL A 83 10.33 8.17 -0.75
CA VAL A 83 9.55 9.37 -0.37
C VAL A 83 8.40 9.64 -1.33
N GLY A 84 7.40 10.35 -0.83
CA GLY A 84 6.23 10.78 -1.58
C GLY A 84 5.03 9.86 -1.42
N CYS A 85 3.85 10.40 -1.69
CA CYS A 85 2.58 9.70 -1.61
C CYS A 85 1.54 10.51 -2.37
N ASN A 86 0.63 9.87 -3.10
CA ASN A 86 -0.45 10.57 -3.78
C ASN A 86 -1.64 10.90 -2.86
N LEU A 87 -1.57 10.58 -1.57
CA LEU A 87 -2.51 11.01 -0.52
C LEU A 87 -1.85 12.03 0.44
N ARG A 88 -2.70 12.69 1.25
CA ARG A 88 -2.30 13.65 2.31
C ARG A 88 -3.00 13.39 3.65
N CYS A 89 -3.14 12.10 4.01
CA CYS A 89 -3.82 11.64 5.23
C CYS A 89 -3.39 12.43 6.47
N ALA A 90 -4.35 13.05 7.16
CA ALA A 90 -4.08 13.84 8.36
C ALA A 90 -3.53 13.01 9.54
N TYR A 91 -3.73 11.69 9.53
CA TYR A 91 -3.28 10.74 10.54
C TYR A 91 -2.08 9.88 10.11
N CYS A 92 -1.42 10.20 8.98
CA CYS A 92 -0.35 9.36 8.44
C CYS A 92 0.79 9.16 9.45
N GLN A 93 1.08 7.91 9.82
CA GLN A 93 2.20 7.58 10.72
C GLN A 93 3.57 7.76 10.03
N ASN A 94 3.62 7.63 8.71
CA ASN A 94 4.81 7.84 7.88
C ASN A 94 4.78 9.23 7.20
N TRP A 95 4.19 10.25 7.84
CA TRP A 95 4.03 11.58 7.24
C TRP A 95 5.38 12.21 6.85
N THR A 96 6.43 11.99 7.65
CA THR A 96 7.77 12.55 7.42
C THR A 96 8.35 12.15 6.07
N ILE A 97 8.18 10.90 5.62
CA ILE A 97 8.65 10.42 4.31
C ILE A 97 7.59 10.55 3.20
N SER A 98 6.30 10.42 3.52
CA SER A 98 5.22 10.49 2.53
C SER A 98 4.90 11.92 2.08
N GLN A 99 5.13 12.91 2.94
CA GLN A 99 4.92 14.32 2.65
C GLN A 99 6.21 15.06 2.29
N TRP A 100 7.38 14.46 2.55
CA TRP A 100 8.70 15.05 2.29
C TRP A 100 8.79 15.82 0.97
N PRO A 101 8.43 15.25 -0.21
CA PRO A 101 8.63 15.94 -1.48
C PRO A 101 7.74 17.16 -1.68
N LYS A 102 6.62 17.26 -0.94
CA LYS A 102 5.69 18.40 -1.02
C LYS A 102 6.14 19.54 -0.12
N GLU A 103 6.88 19.24 0.93
CA GLU A 103 7.35 20.19 1.94
C GLU A 103 8.74 20.74 1.61
N HIS A 104 9.59 19.94 0.95
CA HIS A 104 11.02 20.24 0.77
C HIS A 104 11.45 20.53 -0.68
N LEU A 105 10.58 20.29 -1.66
CA LEU A 105 10.88 20.57 -3.07
C LEU A 105 9.96 21.67 -3.62
N PRO A 106 10.45 22.54 -4.51
CA PRO A 106 9.64 23.59 -5.15
C PRO A 106 8.61 22.98 -6.11
N THR A 107 7.43 23.58 -6.21
CA THR A 107 6.34 23.08 -7.10
C THR A 107 6.71 23.16 -8.58
N GLN A 108 7.52 24.18 -8.95
CA GLN A 108 8.08 24.40 -10.27
C GLN A 108 9.60 24.37 -10.16
N LEU A 109 10.25 23.54 -10.98
CA LEU A 109 11.68 23.60 -11.26
C LEU A 109 11.84 24.41 -12.56
N GLU A 110 12.75 25.37 -12.61
CA GLU A 110 12.90 26.24 -13.78
C GLU A 110 13.15 25.42 -15.06
N ALA A 111 12.31 25.64 -16.08
CA ALA A 111 12.41 24.96 -17.37
C ALA A 111 13.53 25.52 -18.26
N SER A 112 14.09 26.69 -17.91
CA SER A 112 14.99 27.46 -18.77
C SER A 112 16.33 27.72 -18.08
N GLY A 113 17.40 27.08 -18.54
CA GLY A 113 18.76 27.42 -18.13
C GLY A 113 19.80 26.42 -18.62
N GLN A 114 20.35 26.72 -19.80
CA GLN A 114 21.54 26.19 -20.49
C GLN A 114 21.92 24.72 -20.24
N GLU A 115 21.93 23.96 -21.33
CA GLU A 115 22.58 22.65 -21.48
C GLU A 115 24.07 22.76 -21.12
N GLU A 116 24.40 22.56 -19.85
CA GLU A 116 25.74 22.12 -19.47
C GLU A 116 25.70 20.60 -19.24
N GLU A 117 26.73 19.93 -19.75
CA GLU A 117 26.82 18.49 -19.99
C GLU A 117 26.29 17.60 -18.84
N ILE A 118 25.28 16.81 -19.20
CA ILE A 118 24.81 15.53 -18.62
C ILE A 118 25.26 15.26 -17.17
N GLU A 119 24.52 15.82 -16.20
CA GLU A 119 24.41 15.21 -14.89
C GLU A 119 23.16 14.30 -14.81
N PRO A 120 23.30 13.08 -14.26
CA PRO A 120 22.26 12.04 -14.32
C PRO A 120 21.09 12.24 -13.36
N VAL A 121 21.12 13.25 -12.51
CA VAL A 121 19.96 13.71 -11.71
C VAL A 121 19.40 14.93 -12.42
N CYS A 122 18.07 15.14 -12.39
CA CYS A 122 17.43 16.38 -12.87
C CYS A 122 18.37 17.58 -12.67
N PRO A 123 18.89 18.22 -13.74
CA PRO A 123 19.94 19.23 -13.63
C PRO A 123 19.60 20.35 -12.65
N GLN A 124 18.31 20.60 -12.45
CA GLN A 124 17.78 21.56 -11.49
C GLN A 124 17.73 21.05 -10.04
N LEU A 125 17.52 19.74 -9.80
CA LEU A 125 17.55 19.19 -8.43
C LEU A 125 18.96 19.21 -7.85
N ASN A 126 20.00 19.07 -8.67
CA ASN A 126 21.39 19.24 -8.20
C ASN A 126 21.70 20.68 -7.80
N ARG A 127 20.92 21.66 -8.27
CA ARG A 127 21.02 23.08 -7.88
C ARG A 127 20.23 23.41 -6.61
N LEU A 128 19.39 22.50 -6.11
CA LEU A 128 18.72 22.67 -4.82
C LEU A 128 19.66 22.22 -3.70
N GLU A 129 19.68 22.95 -2.59
CA GLU A 129 20.37 22.52 -1.37
C GLU A 129 19.82 21.18 -0.83
N THR A 130 18.57 20.83 -1.20
CA THR A 130 17.86 19.62 -0.79
C THR A 130 17.74 18.59 -1.92
N ALA A 131 18.61 17.57 -1.89
CA ALA A 131 18.46 16.38 -2.73
C ALA A 131 17.30 15.49 -2.26
N VAL A 132 16.67 14.77 -3.19
CA VAL A 132 15.68 13.73 -2.86
C VAL A 132 16.37 12.65 -2.00
N PRO A 133 15.88 12.38 -0.78
CA PRO A 133 16.54 11.48 0.14
C PRO A 133 16.38 10.02 -0.31
N GLY A 134 17.32 9.19 0.10
CA GLY A 134 17.31 7.75 -0.13
C GLY A 134 18.65 7.19 -0.57
N GLU A 135 18.91 5.97 -0.14
CA GLU A 135 20.01 5.15 -0.65
C GLU A 135 19.72 4.84 -2.12
N ARG A 136 20.77 4.87 -2.96
CA ARG A 136 20.67 4.43 -4.35
C ARG A 136 20.66 2.91 -4.41
N VAL A 137 19.52 2.33 -4.75
CA VAL A 137 19.35 0.88 -4.81
C VAL A 137 18.62 0.50 -6.10
N SER A 138 19.25 -0.36 -6.90
CA SER A 138 18.66 -0.94 -8.11
C SER A 138 17.65 -2.06 -7.79
N PRO A 139 16.73 -2.37 -8.71
CA PRO A 139 15.86 -3.54 -8.64
C PRO A 139 16.61 -4.85 -8.31
N GLU A 140 17.76 -5.10 -8.94
CA GLU A 140 18.60 -6.28 -8.70
C GLU A 140 19.11 -6.32 -7.26
N GLN A 141 19.62 -5.19 -6.74
CA GLN A 141 20.11 -5.11 -5.36
C GLN A 141 18.99 -5.29 -4.33
N ILE A 142 17.75 -4.90 -4.65
CA ILE A 142 16.58 -5.16 -3.80
C ILE A 142 16.27 -6.66 -3.78
N VAL A 143 16.19 -7.30 -4.96
CA VAL A 143 15.91 -8.73 -5.08
C VAL A 143 16.99 -9.56 -4.41
N ASP A 144 18.26 -9.26 -4.66
CA ASP A 144 19.37 -9.98 -4.04
C ASP A 144 19.37 -9.82 -2.51
N ALA A 145 18.99 -8.65 -1.99
CA ALA A 145 18.85 -8.45 -0.55
C ALA A 145 17.71 -9.29 0.04
N ALA A 146 16.56 -9.34 -0.64
CA ALA A 146 15.41 -10.15 -0.23
C ALA A 146 15.75 -11.65 -0.22
N VAL A 147 16.46 -12.15 -1.23
CA VAL A 147 16.95 -13.54 -1.26
C VAL A 147 17.95 -13.79 -0.13
N ARG A 148 18.93 -12.90 0.07
CA ARG A 148 19.95 -13.06 1.11
C ARG A 148 19.38 -13.11 2.53
N CYS A 149 18.32 -12.36 2.82
CA CYS A 149 17.68 -12.39 4.13
C CYS A 149 16.66 -13.52 4.29
N GLY A 150 16.49 -14.40 3.30
CA GLY A 150 15.53 -15.51 3.34
C GLY A 150 14.08 -15.08 3.26
N ALA A 151 13.79 -13.91 2.67
CA ALA A 151 12.40 -13.47 2.51
C ALA A 151 11.65 -14.36 1.52
N SER A 152 10.38 -14.61 1.79
CA SER A 152 9.48 -15.29 0.85
C SER A 152 8.85 -14.29 -0.13
N SER A 153 8.86 -13.01 0.22
CA SER A 153 8.21 -11.95 -0.55
C SER A 153 8.95 -10.61 -0.43
N ILE A 154 8.67 -9.71 -1.37
CA ILE A 154 9.02 -8.29 -1.31
C ILE A 154 7.74 -7.49 -1.12
N ALA A 155 7.73 -6.59 -0.13
CA ALA A 155 6.60 -5.70 0.14
C ALA A 155 6.93 -4.25 -0.21
N TYR A 156 6.12 -3.66 -1.09
CA TYR A 156 6.20 -2.26 -1.46
C TYR A 156 5.19 -1.50 -0.57
N THR A 157 5.69 -0.67 0.37
CA THR A 157 4.90 -0.23 1.54
C THR A 157 5.38 1.11 2.13
N PHE A 158 5.00 1.39 3.39
CA PHE A 158 5.24 2.58 4.24
C PHE A 158 4.70 3.91 3.71
N THR A 159 5.00 4.25 2.46
CA THR A 159 4.34 5.31 1.71
C THR A 159 3.31 4.72 0.76
N GLU A 160 3.05 5.34 -0.39
CA GLU A 160 2.14 4.75 -1.38
C GLU A 160 2.94 4.12 -2.53
N PRO A 161 2.97 2.78 -2.68
CA PRO A 161 3.77 2.13 -3.71
C PRO A 161 3.38 2.49 -5.15
N THR A 162 2.15 2.94 -5.39
CA THR A 162 1.73 3.45 -6.70
C THR A 162 2.66 4.56 -7.21
N ILE A 163 3.21 5.43 -6.34
CA ILE A 163 4.01 6.58 -6.80
C ILE A 163 5.42 6.22 -7.23
N PHE A 164 5.97 5.08 -6.80
CA PHE A 164 7.26 4.54 -7.23
C PHE A 164 7.09 3.30 -8.12
N PHE A 165 6.04 3.33 -8.96
CA PHE A 165 5.61 2.27 -9.86
C PHE A 165 6.77 1.57 -10.60
N GLU A 166 7.65 2.32 -11.25
CA GLU A 166 8.69 1.75 -12.12
C GLU A 166 9.69 0.91 -11.31
N LEU A 167 10.13 1.41 -10.16
CA LEU A 167 10.96 0.65 -9.23
C LEU A 167 10.25 -0.62 -8.78
N ALA A 168 8.98 -0.51 -8.37
CA ALA A 168 8.22 -1.63 -7.86
C ALA A 168 7.95 -2.69 -8.94
N TYR A 169 7.57 -2.28 -10.14
CA TYR A 169 7.24 -3.15 -11.26
C TYR A 169 8.46 -3.91 -11.78
N GLU A 170 9.59 -3.22 -11.98
CA GLU A 170 10.83 -3.88 -12.43
C GLU A 170 11.40 -4.81 -11.36
N THR A 171 11.39 -4.39 -10.09
CA THR A 171 11.76 -5.27 -8.96
C THR A 171 10.86 -6.49 -8.93
N ALA A 172 9.54 -6.32 -9.11
CA ALA A 172 8.59 -7.42 -9.06
C ALA A 172 8.79 -8.45 -10.16
N LYS A 173 9.09 -8.01 -11.38
CA LYS A 173 9.47 -8.89 -12.50
C LYS A 173 10.70 -9.74 -12.16
N LEU A 174 11.75 -9.10 -11.64
CA LEU A 174 12.99 -9.78 -11.26
C LEU A 174 12.77 -10.75 -10.08
N ALA A 175 12.01 -10.33 -9.07
CA ALA A 175 11.68 -11.11 -7.89
C ALA A 175 11.03 -12.45 -8.25
N ARG A 176 10.09 -12.45 -9.20
CA ARG A 176 9.43 -13.68 -9.69
C ARG A 176 10.41 -14.68 -10.29
N SER A 177 11.43 -14.21 -11.02
CA SER A 177 12.49 -15.09 -11.56
C SER A 177 13.32 -15.80 -10.48
N LYS A 178 13.27 -15.30 -9.25
CA LYS A 178 13.93 -15.87 -8.06
C LYS A 178 12.97 -16.60 -7.12
N GLY A 179 11.71 -16.81 -7.53
CA GLY A 179 10.69 -17.46 -6.71
C GLY A 179 10.12 -16.60 -5.58
N LEU A 180 10.49 -15.31 -5.50
CA LEU A 180 9.93 -14.38 -4.53
C LEU A 180 8.53 -13.94 -4.96
N LYS A 181 7.67 -13.73 -3.96
CA LYS A 181 6.34 -13.14 -4.13
C LYS A 181 6.36 -11.61 -4.03
N ASN A 182 5.37 -10.95 -4.62
CA ASN A 182 5.26 -9.49 -4.57
C ASN A 182 3.98 -9.04 -3.86
N ILE A 183 4.16 -8.13 -2.90
CA ILE A 183 3.11 -7.59 -2.05
C ILE A 183 3.01 -6.08 -2.19
N PHE A 184 1.81 -5.55 -2.39
CA PHE A 184 1.54 -4.12 -2.19
C PHE A 184 0.79 -3.90 -0.88
N VAL A 185 1.25 -2.94 -0.07
CA VAL A 185 0.43 -2.37 1.02
C VAL A 185 0.12 -0.93 0.60
N THR A 186 -1.12 -0.68 0.22
CA THR A 186 -1.49 0.49 -0.59
C THR A 186 -2.81 1.11 -0.13
N SER A 187 -3.00 2.40 -0.45
CA SER A 187 -4.30 3.06 -0.34
C SER A 187 -5.23 2.78 -1.54
N GLY A 188 -4.77 2.04 -2.55
CA GLY A 188 -5.56 1.69 -3.72
C GLY A 188 -5.86 2.86 -4.66
N TYR A 189 -5.12 3.97 -4.57
CA TYR A 189 -5.35 5.16 -5.41
C TYR A 189 -4.51 5.09 -6.69
N ILE A 190 -4.93 4.24 -7.62
CA ILE A 190 -4.25 3.91 -8.87
C ILE A 190 -5.29 3.87 -10.01
N ASN A 191 -4.90 4.22 -11.24
CA ASN A 191 -5.80 4.11 -12.39
C ASN A 191 -5.84 2.67 -12.94
N GLU A 192 -6.86 2.34 -13.74
CA GLU A 192 -7.07 0.98 -14.24
C GLU A 192 -5.89 0.43 -15.07
N ALA A 193 -5.38 1.20 -16.03
CA ALA A 193 -4.28 0.74 -16.90
C ALA A 193 -3.01 0.36 -16.12
N PRO A 194 -2.45 1.21 -15.23
CA PRO A 194 -1.31 0.81 -14.41
C PRO A 194 -1.64 -0.31 -13.42
N LEU A 195 -2.86 -0.38 -12.89
CA LEU A 195 -3.27 -1.50 -12.03
C LEU A 195 -3.20 -2.83 -12.79
N ARG A 196 -3.77 -2.90 -14.01
CA ARG A 196 -3.73 -4.13 -14.84
C ARG A 196 -2.31 -4.58 -15.15
N GLU A 197 -1.44 -3.65 -15.51
CA GLU A 197 -0.02 -3.94 -15.77
C GLU A 197 0.67 -4.49 -14.51
N LEU A 198 0.44 -3.84 -13.37
CA LEU A 198 1.02 -4.25 -12.09
C LEU A 198 0.51 -5.62 -11.62
N SER A 199 -0.78 -5.90 -11.78
CA SER A 199 -1.39 -7.17 -11.38
C SER A 199 -0.78 -8.38 -12.08
N ALA A 200 -0.12 -8.21 -13.24
CA ALA A 200 0.58 -9.30 -13.90
C ALA A 200 1.80 -9.83 -13.11
N VAL A 201 2.30 -9.05 -12.14
CA VAL A 201 3.51 -9.38 -11.37
C VAL A 201 3.28 -9.40 -9.85
N LEU A 202 2.05 -9.15 -9.40
CA LEU A 202 1.68 -8.95 -8.00
C LEU A 202 0.89 -10.17 -7.48
N ASP A 203 1.26 -10.70 -6.31
CA ASP A 203 0.63 -11.90 -5.75
C ASP A 203 -0.44 -11.56 -4.69
N ALA A 204 -0.20 -10.53 -3.88
CA ALA A 204 -1.14 -10.09 -2.85
C ALA A 204 -1.10 -8.60 -2.57
N VAL A 205 -2.25 -8.06 -2.16
CA VAL A 205 -2.40 -6.66 -1.78
C VAL A 205 -3.16 -6.55 -0.47
N ASN A 206 -2.63 -5.74 0.45
CA ASN A 206 -3.43 -5.18 1.54
C ASN A 206 -3.83 -3.75 1.16
N ILE A 207 -5.13 -3.50 1.05
CA ILE A 207 -5.66 -2.20 0.63
C ILE A 207 -6.34 -1.52 1.81
N ASP A 208 -5.91 -0.30 2.11
CA ASP A 208 -6.55 0.51 3.13
C ASP A 208 -7.88 1.11 2.62
N LEU A 209 -9.01 0.50 2.98
CA LEU A 209 -10.33 1.12 2.87
C LEU A 209 -10.57 1.96 4.12
N LYS A 210 -10.05 3.19 4.07
CA LYS A 210 -9.93 4.11 5.22
C LYS A 210 -11.29 4.60 5.73
N PHE A 211 -12.22 4.88 4.82
CA PHE A 211 -13.53 5.46 5.10
C PHE A 211 -14.57 4.88 4.15
N PHE A 212 -15.86 5.08 4.46
CA PHE A 212 -16.96 4.86 3.52
C PHE A 212 -17.81 6.11 3.30
N GLN A 213 -17.26 7.26 3.65
CA GLN A 213 -17.84 8.57 3.35
C GLN A 213 -16.89 9.38 2.46
N GLU A 214 -17.37 9.83 1.30
CA GLU A 214 -16.61 10.68 0.35
C GLU A 214 -16.06 11.94 1.03
N LYS A 215 -16.82 12.52 1.96
CA LYS A 215 -16.41 13.71 2.72
C LYS A 215 -15.12 13.44 3.51
N SER A 216 -15.00 12.27 4.16
CA SER A 216 -13.84 11.92 4.97
C SER A 216 -12.60 11.75 4.09
N TYR A 217 -12.72 11.07 2.95
CA TYR A 217 -11.63 10.99 1.97
C TYR A 217 -11.18 12.35 1.45
N ARG A 218 -12.12 13.24 1.11
CA ARG A 218 -11.77 14.58 0.58
C ARG A 218 -11.10 15.47 1.61
N HIS A 219 -11.56 15.47 2.86
CA HIS A 219 -11.05 16.37 3.89
C HIS A 219 -9.78 15.83 4.56
N ILE A 220 -9.74 14.53 4.85
CA ILE A 220 -8.69 13.89 5.63
C ILE A 220 -7.56 13.41 4.73
N SER A 221 -7.88 12.78 3.59
CA SER A 221 -6.90 12.15 2.70
C SER A 221 -6.62 12.94 1.41
N ARG A 222 -7.46 13.94 1.09
CA ARG A 222 -7.37 14.79 -0.12
C ARG A 222 -7.51 14.01 -1.43
N VAL A 223 -8.34 12.97 -1.42
CA VAL A 223 -8.63 12.12 -2.58
C VAL A 223 -10.13 11.79 -2.67
N ARG A 224 -10.54 11.18 -3.79
CA ARG A 224 -11.90 10.65 -3.99
C ARG A 224 -11.99 9.20 -3.49
N MET A 225 -13.16 8.80 -2.99
CA MET A 225 -13.40 7.42 -2.51
C MET A 225 -13.56 6.43 -3.65
N GLN A 226 -14.36 6.79 -4.65
CA GLN A 226 -14.80 5.87 -5.70
C GLN A 226 -13.65 5.12 -6.40
N PRO A 227 -12.53 5.78 -6.78
CA PRO A 227 -11.41 5.08 -7.41
C PRO A 227 -10.78 3.98 -6.53
N ILE A 228 -10.82 4.12 -5.20
CA ILE A 228 -10.30 3.11 -4.27
C ILE A 228 -11.20 1.87 -4.29
N LEU A 229 -12.52 2.08 -4.26
CA LEU A 229 -13.49 0.99 -4.37
C LEU A 229 -13.35 0.25 -5.70
N GLU A 230 -13.14 0.98 -6.80
CA GLU A 230 -12.89 0.41 -8.13
C GLU A 230 -11.58 -0.38 -8.18
N ALA A 231 -10.51 0.14 -7.58
CA ALA A 231 -9.24 -0.58 -7.50
C ALA A 231 -9.36 -1.90 -6.70
N ILE A 232 -10.06 -1.90 -5.56
CA ILE A 232 -10.30 -3.13 -4.77
C ILE A 232 -11.04 -4.16 -5.63
N ARG A 233 -12.11 -3.75 -6.33
CA ARG A 233 -12.86 -4.64 -7.24
C ARG A 233 -11.95 -5.21 -8.32
N LEU A 234 -11.11 -4.36 -8.93
CA LEU A 234 -10.27 -4.77 -10.04
C LEU A 234 -9.13 -5.69 -9.61
N TYR A 235 -8.47 -5.44 -8.47
CA TYR A 235 -7.48 -6.36 -7.92
C TYR A 235 -8.07 -7.76 -7.69
N HIS A 236 -9.25 -7.83 -7.06
CA HIS A 236 -9.96 -9.09 -6.85
C HIS A 236 -10.34 -9.76 -8.17
N GLN A 237 -10.88 -9.02 -9.13
CA GLN A 237 -11.24 -9.52 -10.46
C GLN A 237 -10.03 -10.10 -11.23
N LEU A 238 -8.85 -9.50 -11.05
CA LEU A 238 -7.60 -9.93 -11.69
C LEU A 238 -6.91 -11.10 -10.98
N GLY A 239 -7.49 -11.61 -9.88
CA GLY A 239 -6.97 -12.77 -9.16
C GLY A 239 -5.78 -12.48 -8.24
N VAL A 240 -5.51 -11.20 -7.95
CA VAL A 240 -4.58 -10.83 -6.87
C VAL A 240 -5.25 -11.16 -5.53
N TRP A 241 -4.52 -11.75 -4.58
CA TRP A 241 -5.07 -11.97 -3.24
C TRP A 241 -5.29 -10.63 -2.55
N VAL A 242 -6.53 -10.34 -2.12
CA VAL A 242 -6.90 -9.06 -1.52
C VAL A 242 -7.22 -9.27 -0.04
N GLU A 243 -6.58 -8.47 0.81
CA GLU A 243 -7.02 -8.22 2.18
C GLU A 243 -7.29 -6.71 2.33
N VAL A 244 -8.24 -6.35 3.18
CA VAL A 244 -8.65 -4.94 3.36
C VAL A 244 -8.38 -4.51 4.79
N THR A 245 -7.77 -3.34 4.96
CA THR A 245 -7.54 -2.74 6.27
C THR A 245 -8.35 -1.47 6.45
N THR A 246 -8.95 -1.30 7.62
CA THR A 246 -9.57 -0.05 8.06
C THR A 246 -8.97 0.33 9.41
N LEU A 247 -8.20 1.42 9.42
CA LEU A 247 -7.80 2.07 10.66
C LEU A 247 -9.02 2.82 11.22
N ILE A 248 -9.56 2.36 12.35
CA ILE A 248 -10.73 2.99 12.97
C ILE A 248 -10.24 4.18 13.79
N ILE A 249 -10.75 5.38 13.51
CA ILE A 249 -10.40 6.66 14.11
C ILE A 249 -11.65 7.19 14.86
N PRO A 250 -11.54 7.46 16.18
CA PRO A 250 -12.69 7.92 16.98
C PRO A 250 -13.31 9.21 16.47
N GLY A 251 -14.64 9.25 16.39
CA GLY A 251 -15.42 10.39 15.90
C GLY A 251 -15.32 10.64 14.39
N VAL A 252 -14.64 9.77 13.63
CA VAL A 252 -14.45 9.93 12.19
C VAL A 252 -15.11 8.82 11.39
N ASN A 253 -14.77 7.55 11.67
CA ASN A 253 -15.26 6.37 10.94
C ASN A 253 -15.62 5.20 11.86
N ASP A 254 -15.81 5.46 13.15
CA ASP A 254 -16.15 4.50 14.19
C ASP A 254 -17.66 4.30 14.39
N SER A 255 -18.49 4.95 13.57
CA SER A 255 -19.94 4.76 13.62
C SER A 255 -20.36 3.38 13.12
N ALA A 256 -21.33 2.75 13.80
CA ALA A 256 -21.83 1.45 13.40
C ALA A 256 -22.41 1.42 11.98
N SER A 257 -22.98 2.53 11.49
CA SER A 257 -23.46 2.63 10.11
C SER A 257 -22.31 2.55 9.10
N GLU A 258 -21.25 3.33 9.30
CA GLU A 258 -20.12 3.34 8.35
C GLU A 258 -19.37 2.01 8.37
N LEU A 259 -19.21 1.38 9.54
CA LEU A 259 -18.62 0.05 9.65
C LEU A 259 -19.45 -1.02 8.94
N ARG A 260 -20.79 -0.93 8.98
CA ARG A 260 -21.67 -1.82 8.20
C ARG A 260 -21.51 -1.61 6.70
N ASP A 261 -21.36 -0.36 6.26
CA ASP A 261 -21.18 -0.07 4.84
C ASP A 261 -19.83 -0.62 4.32
N ILE A 262 -18.75 -0.49 5.10
CA ILE A 262 -17.44 -1.09 4.80
C ILE A 262 -17.56 -2.62 4.74
N ALA A 263 -18.09 -3.25 5.79
CA ALA A 263 -18.23 -4.69 5.86
C ALA A 263 -19.10 -5.24 4.73
N GLY A 264 -20.22 -4.58 4.43
CA GLY A 264 -21.13 -4.94 3.36
C GLY A 264 -20.47 -4.84 1.99
N PHE A 265 -19.67 -3.79 1.74
CA PHE A 265 -18.91 -3.67 0.49
C PHE A 265 -17.90 -4.81 0.31
N ILE A 266 -17.14 -5.14 1.36
CA ILE A 266 -16.14 -6.22 1.31
C ILE A 266 -16.84 -7.57 1.10
N CYS A 267 -17.88 -7.87 1.88
CA CYS A 267 -18.59 -9.14 1.80
C CYS A 267 -19.30 -9.33 0.44
N ALA A 268 -19.85 -8.25 -0.13
CA ALA A 268 -20.44 -8.27 -1.45
C ALA A 268 -19.43 -8.60 -2.57
N LEU A 269 -18.14 -8.34 -2.36
CA LEU A 269 -17.09 -8.82 -3.27
C LEU A 269 -16.74 -10.27 -3.03
N SER A 270 -16.49 -10.63 -1.78
CA SER A 270 -16.34 -12.01 -1.35
C SER A 270 -16.34 -12.10 0.18
N PRO A 271 -17.04 -13.08 0.78
CA PRO A 271 -16.96 -13.34 2.22
C PRO A 271 -15.58 -13.84 2.66
N ASP A 272 -14.72 -14.24 1.71
CA ASP A 272 -13.37 -14.75 1.96
C ASP A 272 -12.31 -13.65 2.08
N ILE A 273 -12.60 -12.41 1.69
CA ILE A 273 -11.65 -11.29 1.84
C ILE A 273 -11.52 -10.95 3.33
N PRO A 274 -10.33 -11.13 3.93
CA PRO A 274 -10.10 -10.74 5.31
C PRO A 274 -10.24 -9.23 5.49
N TRP A 275 -10.99 -8.84 6.53
CA TRP A 275 -11.09 -7.44 6.94
C TRP A 275 -10.32 -7.20 8.25
N HIS A 276 -9.32 -6.33 8.20
CA HIS A 276 -8.52 -5.94 9.35
C HIS A 276 -9.03 -4.62 9.91
N VAL A 277 -9.57 -4.64 11.13
CA VAL A 277 -9.97 -3.44 11.87
C VAL A 277 -8.86 -3.08 12.85
N SER A 278 -8.16 -1.99 12.56
CA SER A 278 -6.93 -1.64 13.28
C SER A 278 -7.15 -0.48 14.25
N GLN A 279 -6.51 -0.57 15.43
CA GLN A 279 -6.49 0.51 16.41
C GLN A 279 -5.72 1.73 15.90
N PHE A 280 -6.33 2.91 15.98
CA PHE A 280 -5.67 4.19 15.73
C PHE A 280 -4.90 4.67 16.98
N TYR A 281 -3.78 5.32 16.71
CA TYR A 281 -3.00 6.09 17.69
C TYR A 281 -2.76 7.50 17.14
N PRO A 282 -2.83 8.56 17.98
CA PRO A 282 -2.62 9.93 17.55
C PRO A 282 -1.31 10.12 16.77
N ALA A 283 -1.40 10.73 15.59
CA ALA A 283 -0.29 10.92 14.68
C ALA A 283 -0.48 12.14 13.77
N HIS A 284 0.62 12.72 13.30
CA HIS A 284 0.66 13.82 12.33
C HIS A 284 -0.24 15.00 12.75
N ARG A 285 -1.30 15.31 11.99
CA ARG A 285 -2.23 16.43 12.26
C ARG A 285 -3.43 16.02 13.10
N MET A 286 -3.48 14.78 13.56
CA MET A 286 -4.54 14.24 14.42
C MET A 286 -3.93 13.77 15.74
N SER A 287 -3.06 14.58 16.33
CA SER A 287 -2.38 14.30 17.60
C SER A 287 -3.28 14.45 18.83
N ASP A 288 -4.41 15.15 18.67
CA ASP A 288 -5.43 15.43 19.67
C ASP A 288 -6.57 14.40 19.69
N VAL A 289 -6.62 13.51 18.71
CA VAL A 289 -7.63 12.44 18.64
C VAL A 289 -7.20 11.28 19.54
N PRO A 290 -8.08 10.77 20.42
CA PRO A 290 -7.72 9.69 21.34
C PRO A 290 -7.45 8.37 20.61
N VAL A 291 -6.74 7.46 21.28
CA VAL A 291 -6.57 6.07 20.84
C VAL A 291 -7.94 5.40 20.73
N THR A 292 -8.13 4.57 19.70
CA THR A 292 -9.39 3.85 19.50
C THR A 292 -9.64 2.88 20.64
N PRO A 293 -10.79 2.96 21.33
CA PRO A 293 -11.15 1.97 22.34
C PRO A 293 -11.22 0.57 21.75
N VAL A 294 -10.71 -0.45 22.46
CA VAL A 294 -10.78 -1.86 22.01
C VAL A 294 -12.22 -2.30 21.75
N LYS A 295 -13.18 -1.82 22.55
CA LYS A 295 -14.62 -2.05 22.35
C LYS A 295 -15.14 -1.62 20.98
N THR A 296 -14.55 -0.60 20.38
CA THR A 296 -14.92 -0.15 19.02
C THR A 296 -14.45 -1.17 17.98
N LEU A 297 -13.29 -1.79 18.18
CA LEU A 297 -12.80 -2.88 17.31
C LEU A 297 -13.65 -4.14 17.49
N GLU A 298 -14.03 -4.49 18.73
CA GLU A 298 -14.98 -5.58 19.01
C GLU A 298 -16.30 -5.37 18.27
N LEU A 299 -16.89 -4.17 18.35
CA LEU A 299 -18.08 -3.82 17.59
C LEU A 299 -17.89 -3.99 16.08
N ALA A 300 -16.74 -3.59 15.54
CA ALA A 300 -16.46 -3.73 14.11
C ALA A 300 -16.33 -5.21 13.69
N VAL A 301 -15.73 -6.05 14.54
CA VAL A 301 -15.68 -7.51 14.34
C VAL A 301 -17.09 -8.10 14.29
N ASP A 302 -17.94 -7.76 15.26
CA ASP A 302 -19.33 -8.24 15.31
C ASP A 302 -20.10 -7.82 14.05
N ILE A 303 -19.94 -6.57 13.61
CA ILE A 303 -20.55 -6.04 12.38
C ILE A 303 -20.06 -6.81 11.15
N GLY A 304 -18.75 -7.04 11.04
CA GLY A 304 -18.16 -7.76 9.92
C GLY A 304 -18.68 -9.21 9.83
N GLN A 305 -18.76 -9.90 10.96
CA GLN A 305 -19.32 -11.25 11.04
C GLN A 305 -20.82 -11.28 10.70
N GLN A 306 -21.60 -10.33 11.22
CA GLN A 306 -23.03 -10.19 10.89
C GLN A 306 -23.27 -9.90 9.41
N ALA A 307 -22.34 -9.19 8.76
CA ALA A 307 -22.38 -8.97 7.32
C ALA A 307 -22.06 -10.22 6.50
N GLY A 308 -21.51 -11.28 7.12
CA GLY A 308 -21.16 -12.55 6.47
C GLY A 308 -19.68 -12.73 6.15
N LEU A 309 -18.80 -11.81 6.60
CA LEU A 309 -17.36 -12.00 6.45
C LEU A 309 -16.88 -13.18 7.30
N ARG A 310 -16.10 -14.06 6.69
CA ARG A 310 -15.54 -15.25 7.37
C ARG A 310 -14.38 -14.91 8.29
N TYR A 311 -13.67 -13.83 7.98
CA TYR A 311 -12.44 -13.43 8.69
C TYR A 311 -12.44 -11.92 8.94
N VAL A 312 -12.50 -11.55 10.21
CA VAL A 312 -12.38 -10.16 10.67
C VAL A 312 -11.37 -10.14 11.81
N TYR A 313 -10.32 -9.32 11.66
CA TYR A 313 -9.17 -9.31 12.55
C TYR A 313 -9.04 -7.99 13.29
N GLN A 314 -8.72 -8.06 14.58
CA GLN A 314 -8.34 -6.90 15.38
C GLN A 314 -6.84 -6.64 15.21
N GLY A 315 -6.50 -5.50 14.62
CA GLY A 315 -5.12 -5.04 14.45
C GLY A 315 -4.66 -4.13 15.59
N ASN A 316 -3.36 -4.17 15.90
CA ASN A 316 -2.69 -3.36 16.92
C ASN A 316 -3.18 -3.56 18.37
N VAL A 317 -3.80 -4.71 18.68
CA VAL A 317 -4.21 -5.10 20.04
C VAL A 317 -3.65 -6.50 20.37
N PRO A 318 -2.32 -6.62 20.60
CA PRO A 318 -1.68 -7.92 20.79
C PRO A 318 -2.18 -8.62 22.07
N GLY A 319 -2.39 -9.93 21.98
CA GLY A 319 -2.83 -10.77 23.09
C GLY A 319 -4.33 -10.73 23.38
N GLY A 320 -5.12 -9.95 22.62
CA GLY A 320 -6.59 -9.91 22.74
C GLY A 320 -7.31 -11.08 22.07
N GLY A 321 -6.59 -11.92 21.32
CA GLY A 321 -7.13 -13.09 20.62
C GLY A 321 -7.86 -12.80 19.30
N GLY A 322 -8.20 -11.54 19.01
CA GLY A 322 -8.79 -11.10 17.74
C GLY A 322 -7.83 -11.13 16.53
N GLU A 323 -6.57 -11.50 16.75
CA GLU A 323 -5.51 -11.71 15.74
C GLU A 323 -5.40 -13.18 15.27
N ASN A 324 -6.07 -14.10 15.99
CA ASN A 324 -6.06 -15.52 15.66
C ASN A 324 -7.00 -15.83 14.49
N SER A 325 -6.54 -16.65 13.55
CA SER A 325 -7.40 -17.19 12.50
C SER A 325 -8.21 -18.36 13.06
N ARG A 326 -9.55 -18.27 12.98
CA ARG A 326 -10.47 -19.34 13.37
C ARG A 326 -11.14 -19.93 12.14
N CYS A 327 -11.48 -21.21 12.18
CA CYS A 327 -12.25 -21.84 11.12
C CYS A 327 -13.65 -21.21 11.08
N HIS A 328 -14.06 -20.72 9.91
CA HIS A 328 -15.36 -20.08 9.73
C HIS A 328 -16.56 -21.04 9.92
N TYR A 329 -16.31 -22.35 9.89
CA TYR A 329 -17.33 -23.37 10.08
C TYR A 329 -17.39 -23.90 11.52
N CYS A 330 -16.30 -24.48 12.04
CA CYS A 330 -16.31 -25.10 13.37
C CYS A 330 -15.81 -24.20 14.51
N GLY A 331 -15.28 -23.00 14.21
CA GLY A 331 -14.75 -22.06 15.21
C GLY A 331 -13.39 -22.43 15.82
N GLY A 332 -12.82 -23.59 15.47
CA GLY A 332 -11.51 -24.04 15.94
C GLY A 332 -10.39 -23.08 15.55
N ILE A 333 -9.40 -22.89 16.42
CA ILE A 333 -8.23 -22.04 16.14
C ILE A 333 -7.36 -22.72 15.09
N LEU A 334 -7.18 -22.06 13.94
CA LEU A 334 -6.35 -22.52 12.83
C LEU A 334 -4.93 -21.96 12.93
N ILE A 335 -4.82 -20.64 13.10
CA ILE A 335 -3.53 -19.97 13.26
C ILE A 335 -3.58 -19.16 14.55
N GLU A 336 -2.65 -19.46 15.44
CA GLU A 336 -2.47 -18.76 16.70
C GLU A 336 -1.38 -17.71 16.54
N ARG A 337 -1.67 -16.48 16.95
CA ARG A 337 -0.79 -15.32 16.83
C ARG A 337 -0.68 -14.59 18.16
N TYR A 338 0.44 -13.89 18.32
CA TYR A 338 0.63 -12.84 19.32
C TYR A 338 1.23 -11.62 18.63
N GLY A 339 0.43 -10.58 18.42
CA GLY A 339 0.77 -9.48 17.52
C GLY A 339 1.03 -10.00 16.11
N PHE A 340 2.22 -9.71 15.57
CA PHE A 340 2.62 -10.10 14.21
C PHE A 340 3.36 -11.44 14.14
N HIS A 341 3.43 -12.19 15.25
CA HIS A 341 4.13 -13.47 15.28
C HIS A 341 3.14 -14.64 15.25
N VAL A 342 3.37 -15.58 14.35
CA VAL A 342 2.66 -16.87 14.34
C VAL A 342 3.28 -17.79 15.38
N LEU A 343 2.48 -18.22 16.35
CA LEU A 343 2.86 -19.18 17.38
C LEU A 343 2.60 -20.62 16.93
N ALA A 344 1.51 -20.84 16.19
CA ALA A 344 1.17 -22.13 15.62
C ALA A 344 0.32 -21.97 14.36
N ASN A 345 0.64 -22.74 13.32
CA ASN A 345 -0.24 -22.93 12.15
C ASN A 345 -0.70 -24.39 12.13
N ARG A 346 -2.01 -24.61 12.24
CA ARG A 346 -2.64 -25.94 12.29
C ARG A 346 -3.32 -26.33 10.98
N ILE A 347 -3.25 -25.49 9.96
CA ILE A 347 -3.88 -25.74 8.66
C ILE A 347 -3.09 -26.82 7.92
N VAL A 348 -3.80 -27.81 7.37
CA VAL A 348 -3.23 -28.91 6.58
C VAL A 348 -3.84 -28.83 5.18
N ASP A 349 -2.99 -28.76 4.16
CA ASP A 349 -3.39 -28.64 2.74
C ASP A 349 -4.47 -27.57 2.47
N GLY A 350 -4.34 -26.41 3.12
CA GLY A 350 -5.30 -25.30 3.01
C GLY A 350 -6.65 -25.55 3.69
N ARG A 351 -6.77 -26.58 4.55
CA ARG A 351 -8.03 -26.99 5.18
C ARG A 351 -7.93 -27.03 6.70
N CYS A 352 -9.09 -26.88 7.34
CA CYS A 352 -9.23 -27.07 8.78
C CYS A 352 -9.05 -28.56 9.14
N PRO A 353 -8.12 -28.92 10.05
CA PRO A 353 -7.88 -30.32 10.41
C PRO A 353 -9.04 -30.95 11.20
N GLN A 354 -9.98 -30.15 11.71
CA GLN A 354 -11.10 -30.64 12.55
C GLN A 354 -12.37 -30.94 11.75
N CYS A 355 -12.64 -30.17 10.69
CA CYS A 355 -13.90 -30.25 9.94
C CYS A 355 -13.71 -30.22 8.41
N ASP A 356 -12.47 -30.29 7.94
CA ASP A 356 -12.08 -30.30 6.51
C ASP A 356 -12.50 -29.06 5.69
N THR A 357 -13.03 -28.03 6.35
CA THR A 357 -13.45 -26.79 5.68
C THR A 357 -12.25 -26.09 5.04
N GLN A 358 -12.39 -25.73 3.77
CA GLN A 358 -11.39 -24.95 3.04
C GLN A 358 -11.18 -23.58 3.69
N VAL A 359 -9.92 -23.23 3.91
CA VAL A 359 -9.48 -21.92 4.38
C VAL A 359 -9.05 -21.12 3.16
N ALA A 360 -9.68 -19.97 2.94
CA ALA A 360 -9.30 -19.09 1.85
C ALA A 360 -7.93 -18.44 2.13
N GLY A 361 -7.11 -18.28 1.09
CA GLY A 361 -5.78 -17.67 1.19
C GLY A 361 -4.77 -18.35 0.27
N ILE A 362 -3.54 -17.82 0.27
CA ILE A 362 -2.41 -18.36 -0.50
C ILE A 362 -1.42 -18.98 0.47
N ALA A 363 -1.04 -20.24 0.20
CA ALA A 363 -0.08 -21.00 1.00
C ALA A 363 -0.41 -20.97 2.51
N MET A 364 -1.64 -21.37 2.83
CA MET A 364 -2.18 -21.34 4.21
C MET A 364 -1.65 -22.45 5.10
N SER A 365 -1.08 -23.53 4.53
CA SER A 365 -0.51 -24.63 5.31
C SER A 365 0.79 -24.24 5.99
N ALA A 366 1.12 -24.97 7.06
CA ALA A 366 2.39 -24.86 7.79
C ALA A 366 3.61 -25.26 6.96
#